data_AF-A0A829GHY0-F1
#
_entry.id   AF-A0A829GHY0-F1
#
_cell.length_a   1.000
_cell.length_b   1.000
_cell.length_c   1.000
_cell.angle_alpha   90.00
_cell.angle_beta   90.00
_cell.angle_gamma   90.00
#
_symmetry.space_group_name_H-M   'P 1'
#
loop_
_entity.id
_entity.type
_entity.pdbx_description
1 polymer ?
#
loop_
_entity_poly.entity_id
_entity_poly.type
_entity_poly.pdbx_seq_one_letter_code
_entity_poly.pdbx_strand_id
1 'polypeptide(L)'
;KLIPNEIKDYVRGLYGRPPVAIAPEMVKKIIGDAPVVTQRPADLIKPQMPEFRQAIAQYAHDEEDVLSYALFPDQAKDFLGRREDPFYDVPEQKVSLSFEPTHD
;
A
#
# COMPACT_ATOMS: atom_id res chain seq x y z
N LYS A 1 -10.43 25.05 -0.53
CA LYS A 1 -11.17 23.92 0.08
C LYS A 1 -10.45 22.65 -0.34
N LEU A 2 -10.04 21.79 0.61
CA LEU A 2 -9.33 20.55 0.29
C LEU A 2 -10.31 19.57 -0.37
N ILE A 3 -9.91 18.95 -1.48
CA ILE A 3 -10.67 17.89 -2.14
C ILE A 3 -9.88 16.59 -1.96
N PRO A 4 -10.49 15.52 -1.39
CA PRO A 4 -9.84 14.23 -1.21
C PRO A 4 -9.37 13.62 -2.54
N ASN A 5 -8.35 12.76 -2.49
CA ASN A 5 -7.78 12.18 -3.70
C ASN A 5 -8.76 11.20 -4.36
N GLU A 6 -9.56 10.48 -3.58
CA GLU A 6 -10.58 9.55 -4.04
C GLU A 6 -11.61 10.25 -4.94
N ILE A 7 -12.00 11.49 -4.58
CA ILE A 7 -12.92 12.30 -5.39
C ILE A 7 -12.25 12.75 -6.68
N LYS A 8 -10.97 13.12 -6.64
CA LYS A 8 -10.22 13.47 -7.86
C LYS A 8 -10.11 12.27 -8.78
N ASP A 9 -9.83 11.09 -8.23
CA ASP A 9 -9.65 9.85 -8.98
C ASP A 9 -10.97 9.34 -9.56
N TYR A 10 -12.09 9.53 -8.84
CA TYR A 10 -13.44 9.33 -9.38
C TYR A 10 -13.71 10.22 -10.59
N VAL A 11 -13.44 11.53 -10.48
CA VAL A 11 -13.64 12.48 -11.59
C VAL A 11 -12.67 12.23 -12.76
N ARG A 12 -11.46 11.73 -12.48
CA ARG A 12 -10.50 11.25 -13.49
C ARG A 12 -10.95 9.96 -14.19
N GLY A 13 -12.03 9.31 -13.75
CA GLY A 13 -12.52 8.06 -14.35
C GLY A 13 -11.75 6.81 -13.90
N LEU A 14 -10.94 6.88 -12.84
CA LEU A 14 -10.16 5.74 -12.34
C LEU A 14 -11.02 4.66 -11.66
N TYR A 15 -12.29 4.98 -11.36
CA TYR A 15 -13.29 4.03 -10.85
C TYR A 15 -14.31 3.62 -11.93
N GLY A 16 -14.08 4.01 -13.19
CA GLY A 16 -14.98 3.78 -14.31
C GLY A 16 -15.93 4.94 -14.59
N ARG A 17 -16.93 4.68 -15.42
CA ARG A 17 -17.85 5.70 -15.93
C ARG A 17 -18.95 6.01 -14.89
N PRO A 18 -19.16 7.28 -14.52
CA PRO A 18 -20.29 7.65 -13.66
C PRO A 18 -21.63 7.42 -14.39
N PRO A 19 -22.70 7.05 -13.66
CA PRO A 19 -24.02 6.81 -14.27
C PRO A 19 -24.61 8.06 -14.93
N VAL A 20 -24.22 9.25 -14.47
CA VAL A 20 -24.63 10.55 -15.00
C VAL A 20 -23.38 11.39 -15.25
N ALA A 21 -23.41 12.22 -16.30
CA ALA A 21 -22.31 13.11 -16.61
C ALA A 21 -22.06 14.10 -15.46
N ILE A 22 -20.79 14.28 -15.10
CA ILE A 22 -20.37 15.28 -14.12
C ILE A 22 -20.33 16.63 -14.84
N ALA A 23 -20.87 17.66 -14.19
CA ALA A 23 -20.94 18.99 -14.79
C ALA A 23 -19.53 19.53 -15.12
N PRO A 24 -19.30 20.14 -16.30
CA PRO A 24 -17.97 20.55 -16.77
C PRO A 24 -17.23 21.48 -15.81
N GLU A 25 -17.95 22.38 -15.15
CA GLU A 25 -17.40 23.29 -14.13
C GLU A 25 -16.89 22.54 -12.90
N MET A 26 -17.52 21.42 -12.54
CA MET A 26 -17.09 20.57 -11.44
C MET A 26 -15.87 19.74 -11.83
N VAL A 27 -15.82 19.22 -13.06
CA VAL A 27 -14.63 18.54 -13.59
C VAL A 27 -13.43 19.49 -13.53
N LYS A 28 -13.55 20.70 -14.10
CA LYS A 28 -12.48 21.70 -14.10
C LYS A 28 -12.06 22.13 -12.69
N LYS A 29 -13.02 22.23 -11.76
CA LYS A 29 -12.72 22.59 -10.36
C LYS A 29 -11.97 21.50 -9.60
N ILE A 30 -12.24 20.23 -9.89
CA ILE A 30 -11.70 19.09 -9.13
C ILE A 30 -10.36 18.62 -9.72
N ILE A 31 -10.27 18.50 -11.04
CA ILE A 31 -9.10 17.91 -11.73
C ILE A 31 -8.37 18.90 -12.66
N GLY A 32 -8.87 20.12 -12.83
CA GLY A 32 -8.27 21.11 -13.73
C GLY A 32 -8.38 20.66 -15.18
N ASP A 33 -7.25 20.70 -15.89
CA ASP A 33 -7.12 20.26 -17.29
C ASP A 33 -6.58 18.82 -17.40
N ALA A 34 -6.58 18.05 -16.30
CA ALA A 34 -6.14 16.66 -16.32
C ALA A 34 -7.07 15.81 -17.21
N PRO A 35 -6.53 14.84 -17.97
CA PRO A 35 -7.34 13.97 -18.82
C PRO A 35 -8.24 13.06 -17.98
N VAL A 36 -9.42 12.76 -18.51
CA VAL A 36 -10.37 11.79 -17.94
C VAL A 36 -10.19 10.44 -18.64
N VAL A 37 -9.96 9.39 -17.87
CA VAL A 37 -9.89 8.01 -18.34
C VAL A 37 -11.30 7.55 -18.74
N THR A 38 -11.45 7.10 -19.98
CA THR A 38 -12.73 6.64 -20.54
C THR A 38 -12.80 5.15 -20.82
N GLN A 39 -11.65 4.46 -20.81
CA GLN A 39 -11.54 3.00 -20.93
C GLN A 39 -11.63 2.30 -19.57
N ARG A 40 -11.62 0.95 -19.54
CA ARG A 40 -11.58 0.19 -18.29
C ARG A 40 -10.26 0.52 -17.57
N PRO A 41 -10.27 1.08 -16.35
CA PRO A 41 -9.04 1.55 -15.69
C PRO A 41 -7.97 0.47 -15.50
N ALA A 42 -8.40 -0.78 -15.29
CA ALA A 42 -7.50 -1.93 -15.18
C ALA A 42 -6.63 -2.17 -16.43
N ASP A 43 -7.02 -1.67 -17.60
CA ASP A 43 -6.23 -1.79 -18.84
C ASP A 43 -4.95 -0.93 -18.80
N LEU A 44 -4.88 0.04 -17.89
CA LEU A 44 -3.70 0.87 -17.66
C LEU A 44 -2.70 0.26 -16.68
N ILE A 45 -3.07 -0.86 -16.03
CA ILE A 45 -2.29 -1.49 -14.98
C ILE A 45 -1.57 -2.71 -15.57
N LYS A 46 -0.25 -2.75 -15.41
CA LYS A 46 0.56 -3.91 -15.84
C LYS A 46 0.34 -5.09 -14.89
N PRO A 47 0.56 -6.35 -15.32
CA PRO A 47 0.55 -7.48 -14.39
C PRO A 47 1.59 -7.31 -13.27
N GLN A 48 1.15 -7.40 -12.00
CA GLN A 48 2.01 -7.10 -10.83
C GLN A 48 2.36 -8.33 -9.99
N MET A 49 1.76 -9.50 -10.26
CA MET A 49 2.00 -10.72 -9.47
C MET A 49 3.49 -11.08 -9.31
N PRO A 50 4.35 -10.99 -10.36
CA PRO A 50 5.78 -11.26 -10.18
C PRO A 50 6.46 -10.32 -9.19
N GLU A 51 6.09 -9.03 -9.21
CA GLU A 51 6.63 -8.02 -8.29
C GLU A 51 6.20 -8.30 -6.85
N PHE A 52 4.92 -8.67 -6.64
CA PHE A 52 4.41 -9.04 -5.32
C PHE A 52 5.12 -10.28 -4.75
N ARG A 53 5.31 -11.33 -5.55
CA ARG A 53 6.07 -12.52 -5.14
C ARG A 53 7.47 -12.15 -4.68
N GLN A 54 8.16 -11.30 -5.43
CA GLN A 54 9.51 -10.88 -5.08
C GLN A 54 9.53 -10.03 -3.81
N ALA A 55 8.58 -9.10 -3.67
CA ALA A 55 8.52 -8.17 -2.53
C ALA A 55 8.26 -8.87 -1.19
N ILE A 56 7.51 -9.98 -1.20
CA ILE A 56 7.16 -10.73 0.01
C ILE A 56 7.83 -12.12 0.10
N ALA A 57 8.79 -12.42 -0.76
CA ALA A 57 9.41 -13.74 -0.88
C ALA A 57 9.99 -14.30 0.44
N GLN A 58 10.42 -13.41 1.34
CA GLN A 58 10.98 -13.78 2.64
C GLN A 58 9.93 -14.29 3.64
N TYR A 59 8.65 -14.00 3.43
CA TYR A 59 7.56 -14.37 4.35
C TYR A 59 6.46 -15.22 3.70
N ALA A 60 6.32 -15.17 2.37
CA ALA A 60 5.26 -15.90 1.68
C ALA A 60 5.58 -17.39 1.58
N HIS A 61 4.66 -18.24 2.07
CA HIS A 61 4.73 -19.69 1.96
C HIS A 61 3.90 -20.24 0.79
N ASP A 62 2.81 -19.54 0.44
CA ASP A 62 1.86 -19.93 -0.60
C ASP A 62 1.40 -18.71 -1.43
N GLU A 63 0.42 -18.92 -2.32
CA GLU A 63 -0.09 -17.86 -3.18
C GLU A 63 -1.03 -16.92 -2.43
N GLU A 64 -1.71 -17.41 -1.39
CA GLU A 64 -2.59 -16.67 -0.51
C GLU A 64 -1.83 -15.60 0.28
N ASP A 65 -0.62 -15.88 0.74
CA ASP A 65 0.28 -14.88 1.36
C ASP A 65 0.66 -13.77 0.35
N VAL A 66 0.93 -14.14 -0.90
CA VAL A 66 1.25 -13.18 -1.97
C VAL A 66 0.03 -12.32 -2.30
N LEU A 67 -1.17 -12.89 -2.35
CA LEU A 67 -2.43 -12.16 -2.56
C LEU A 67 -2.74 -11.24 -1.38
N SER A 68 -2.44 -11.68 -0.15
CA SER A 68 -2.60 -10.86 1.05
C SER A 68 -1.71 -9.61 0.95
N TYR A 69 -0.46 -9.78 0.52
CA TYR A 69 0.44 -8.66 0.22
C TYR A 69 -0.06 -7.79 -0.93
N ALA A 70 -0.59 -8.37 -2.00
CA ALA A 70 -1.13 -7.62 -3.13
C ALA A 70 -2.30 -6.69 -2.73
N LEU A 71 -3.14 -7.12 -1.79
CA LEU A 71 -4.30 -6.35 -1.32
C LEU A 71 -3.94 -5.35 -0.22
N PHE A 72 -3.05 -5.73 0.71
CA PHE A 72 -2.70 -4.96 1.90
C PHE A 72 -1.19 -5.02 2.19
N PRO A 73 -0.32 -4.35 1.40
CA PRO A 73 1.13 -4.57 1.44
C PRO A 73 1.76 -4.40 2.84
N ASP A 74 1.43 -3.32 3.54
CA ASP A 74 2.02 -3.01 4.85
C ASP A 74 1.49 -3.96 5.92
N GLN A 75 0.17 -4.16 5.97
CA GLN A 75 -0.46 -5.01 6.98
C GLN A 75 -0.08 -6.48 6.79
N ALA A 76 -0.02 -6.97 5.55
CA ALA A 76 0.39 -8.33 5.24
C ALA A 76 1.86 -8.54 5.57
N LYS A 77 2.74 -7.58 5.23
CA LYS A 77 4.16 -7.69 5.58
C LYS A 77 4.38 -7.78 7.09
N ASP A 78 3.69 -6.95 7.86
CA ASP A 78 3.78 -6.99 9.32
C ASP A 78 3.17 -8.25 9.92
N PHE A 79 2.02 -8.69 9.40
CA PHE A 79 1.34 -9.90 9.86
C PHE A 79 2.17 -11.15 9.59
N LEU A 80 2.67 -11.30 8.36
CA LEU A 80 3.50 -12.44 7.96
C LEU A 80 4.88 -12.40 8.62
N GLY A 81 5.48 -11.21 8.77
CA GLY A 81 6.71 -11.04 9.54
C GLY A 81 6.56 -11.53 10.98
N ARG A 82 5.46 -11.14 11.67
CA ARG A 82 5.15 -11.62 13.02
C ARG A 82 4.85 -13.12 13.11
N ARG A 83 4.40 -13.74 12.01
CA ARG A 83 4.19 -15.19 11.94
C ARG A 83 5.52 -15.94 12.01
N GLU A 84 6.56 -15.42 11.35
CA GLU A 84 7.90 -16.02 11.35
C GLU A 84 8.70 -15.64 12.61
N ASP A 85 8.57 -14.39 13.07
CA ASP A 85 9.24 -13.87 14.27
C ASP A 85 8.27 -13.05 15.13
N PRO A 86 7.84 -13.55 16.31
CA PRO A 86 6.98 -12.82 17.23
C PRO A 86 7.52 -11.47 17.70
N PHE A 87 8.84 -11.23 17.55
CA PHE A 87 9.51 -9.98 17.92
C PHE A 87 9.86 -9.09 16.70
N TYR A 88 9.30 -9.39 15.52
CA TYR A 88 9.58 -8.71 14.24
C TYR A 88 9.60 -7.17 14.31
N ASP A 89 8.66 -6.57 15.04
CA ASP A 89 8.51 -5.12 15.20
C ASP A 89 8.95 -4.61 16.58
N VAL A 90 9.61 -5.44 17.37
CA VAL A 90 10.14 -5.09 18.68
C VAL A 90 11.57 -4.55 18.52
N PRO A 91 11.85 -3.30 18.93
CA PRO A 91 13.19 -2.73 18.80
C PRO A 91 14.20 -3.44 19.71
N GLU A 92 15.31 -3.91 19.14
CA GLU A 92 16.41 -4.48 19.91
C GLU A 92 17.16 -3.39 20.71
N GLN A 93 17.23 -3.55 22.03
CA GLN A 93 18.06 -2.71 22.89
C GLN A 93 19.33 -3.45 23.30
N LYS A 94 20.48 -2.99 22.80
CA LYS A 94 21.80 -3.52 23.20
C LYS A 94 22.29 -2.76 24.43
N VAL A 95 22.37 -3.44 25.58
CA VAL A 95 22.89 -2.89 26.84
C VAL A 95 24.29 -3.46 27.10
N SER A 96 25.29 -2.60 27.23
CA SER A 96 26.63 -2.97 27.67
C SER A 96 26.77 -2.72 29.18
N LEU A 97 27.09 -3.76 29.96
CA LEU A 97 27.34 -3.65 31.39
C LEU A 97 28.86 -3.72 31.65
N SER A 98 29.39 -2.74 32.37
CA SER A 98 30.73 -2.77 32.95
C SER A 98 30.59 -2.84 34.48
N PHE A 99 31.12 -3.91 35.07
CA PHE A 99 31.15 -4.06 36.53
C PHE A 99 32.48 -3.50 37.04
N GLU A 100 32.43 -2.58 38.01
CA GLU A 100 33.62 -2.20 38.76
C GLU A 100 33.96 -3.33 39.75
N PRO A 101 35.26 -3.62 39.99
CA PRO A 101 35.65 -4.62 40.96
C PRO A 101 35.20 -4.19 42.36
N THR A 102 34.33 -4.99 42.98
CA THR A 102 33.96 -4.88 44.39
C THR A 102 35.23 -4.92 45.24
N HIS A 103 35.47 -3.87 46.02
CA HIS A 103 36.56 -3.84 46.98
C HIS A 103 36.20 -4.75 48.16
N ASP A 104 36.99 -5.81 48.35
CA ASP A 104 37.00 -6.64 49.56
C ASP A 104 37.54 -5.88 50.78
#